data_AF-A0A2Y9K1D2-F1
#
_entry.id   AF-A0A2Y9K1D2-F1
#
_cell.length_a   1.000
_cell.length_b   1.000
_cell.length_c   1.000
_cell.angle_alpha   90.00
_cell.angle_beta   90.00
_cell.angle_gamma   90.00
#
_symmetry.space_group_name_H-M   'P 1'
#
loop_
_entity.id
_entity.type
_entity.pdbx_description
1 polymer ?
#
loop_
_entity_poly.entity_id
_entity_poly.type
_entity_poly.pdbx_seq_one_letter_code
_entity_poly.pdbx_strand_id
1 'polypeptide(L)'
;MCQVGEDYGDAAPEGPPPPRPGRELKCVKCKEGPPVVVIRAGDAFCRGCFRAFYVHKFRAVLGKNRLIFPGEKVLLAWSGGPSSSSMVWQVLEGLSRDSAKRLRFVPGVVYVDEGAACGQSWEDRAKTLTDVRQILQTLGFPWHIVTLEEVFALPPSVLRCSAQDPVGTVETYKVAVDSFLQQQRTLAAEGVRGSPSSAQGEEQPSQPCTQDPQDPVGPPPAAQTEALSQLFDSVKTLTAKEELLQTLRTHLILHVARTHGYSKVMTGDSCTRLAIKLMTSLALGRGAFLAWDTGFSDERHGDVVVVRPMREHTLKEVAFYNRLFAVPSVFTPAIDTKASEKASIHRLMEGFLLRLQAQFPSTVSTVYRTSEKLVKAPRDGCAAGPRCLLCMCSLDVDSADSATAFGAQTQDFSQTPAPTPRAEAGAPAGPCCAAGPGGAPNCWQGTRPCGREGSRAHVIEQLCYACRVNMKDVPCLEPLPPYILAEAQLRSQRYGPAPQIQEYLVNSDDEAPASGSGALGPPEQEGKEARAACGCINKNFFN
;
A
#
# COMPACT_ATOMS: atom_id res chain seq x y z
N MET A 1 -15.22 36.33 -3.98
CA MET A 1 -14.50 36.48 -5.27
C MET A 1 -13.45 37.56 -5.09
N CYS A 2 -12.18 37.24 -5.31
CA CYS A 2 -11.10 38.23 -5.35
C CYS A 2 -10.47 38.12 -6.73
N GLN A 3 -10.46 39.23 -7.48
CA GLN A 3 -9.91 39.28 -8.83
C GLN A 3 -8.39 39.21 -8.76
N VAL A 4 -7.79 38.44 -9.67
CA VAL A 4 -6.33 38.36 -9.84
C VAL A 4 -5.99 39.12 -11.11
N GLY A 5 -5.15 40.14 -10.96
CA GLY A 5 -4.64 40.91 -12.09
C GLY A 5 -3.64 41.96 -11.59
N GLU A 6 -2.36 41.62 -11.62
CA GLU A 6 -1.24 42.56 -11.53
C GLU A 6 0.02 41.89 -12.12
N ASP A 7 0.88 42.70 -12.75
CA ASP A 7 1.88 42.26 -13.71
C ASP A 7 3.04 41.42 -13.15
N TYR A 8 3.46 40.41 -13.92
CA TYR A 8 4.77 39.77 -13.75
C TYR A 8 5.86 40.59 -14.44
N GLY A 9 6.34 41.62 -13.75
CA GLY A 9 7.64 42.22 -14.05
C GLY A 9 8.77 41.29 -13.62
N ASP A 10 9.59 40.84 -14.57
CA ASP A 10 10.69 39.89 -14.33
C ASP A 10 11.85 40.57 -13.59
N ALA A 11 11.81 40.53 -12.26
CA ALA A 11 12.85 41.08 -11.40
C ALA A 11 14.01 40.09 -11.27
N ALA A 12 15.19 40.51 -11.74
CA ALA A 12 16.41 39.71 -11.68
C ALA A 12 16.73 39.24 -10.25
N PRO A 13 17.26 38.01 -10.06
CA PRO A 13 17.50 37.47 -8.73
C PRO A 13 18.58 38.27 -7.99
N GLU A 14 18.19 38.98 -6.93
CA GLU A 14 19.15 39.55 -5.99
C GLU A 14 20.07 38.45 -5.44
N GLY A 15 21.38 38.72 -5.45
CA GLY A 15 22.38 37.80 -4.92
C GLY A 15 22.15 37.50 -3.43
N PRO A 16 22.60 36.33 -2.93
CA PRO A 16 22.42 35.97 -1.53
C PRO A 16 23.04 37.04 -0.61
N PRO A 17 22.32 37.49 0.43
CA PRO A 17 22.80 38.56 1.30
C PRO A 17 24.11 38.16 2.00
N PRO A 18 25.03 39.12 2.24
CA PRO A 18 26.33 38.81 2.81
C PRO A 18 26.21 38.15 4.18
N PRO A 19 27.09 37.17 4.50
CA PRO A 19 27.03 36.44 5.76
C PRO A 19 27.26 37.39 6.93
N ARG A 20 26.23 37.58 7.75
CA ARG A 20 26.34 38.35 9.00
C ARG A 20 27.38 37.70 9.90
N PRO A 21 28.26 38.46 10.59
CA PRO A 21 29.27 37.89 11.49
C PRO A 21 28.58 37.03 12.56
N GLY A 22 28.87 35.73 12.52
CA GLY A 22 28.09 34.73 13.22
C GLY A 22 28.32 34.79 14.73
N ARG A 23 27.23 34.90 15.50
CA ARG A 23 27.21 34.30 16.84
C ARG A 23 27.59 32.83 16.69
N GLU A 24 28.44 32.32 17.58
CA GLU A 24 28.71 30.88 17.68
C GLU A 24 27.38 30.13 17.75
N LEU A 25 27.03 29.43 16.68
CA LEU A 25 25.86 28.57 16.65
C LEU A 25 26.16 27.42 17.62
N LYS A 26 25.37 27.28 18.68
CA LYS A 26 25.46 26.18 19.66
C LYS A 26 24.27 25.25 19.47
N CYS A 27 24.41 23.98 19.86
CA CYS A 27 23.31 23.03 19.73
C CYS A 27 22.06 23.50 20.49
N VAL A 28 20.91 23.53 19.79
CA VAL A 28 19.61 23.95 20.33
C VAL A 28 19.17 23.12 21.55
N LYS A 29 19.62 21.84 21.64
CA LYS A 29 19.20 20.89 22.68
C LYS A 29 20.09 20.88 23.93
N CYS A 30 21.42 20.75 23.78
CA CYS A 30 22.35 20.73 24.93
C CYS A 30 23.01 22.09 25.22
N LYS A 31 22.84 23.11 24.37
CA LYS A 31 23.43 24.46 24.48
C LYS A 31 24.97 24.56 24.49
N GLU A 32 25.67 23.43 24.55
CA GLU A 32 27.14 23.36 24.61
C GLU A 32 27.76 22.87 23.29
N GLY A 33 27.35 21.70 22.81
CA GLY A 33 28.03 20.99 21.73
C GLY A 33 27.97 21.72 20.37
N PRO A 34 29.04 21.64 19.56
CA PRO A 34 29.06 22.28 18.24
C PRO A 34 28.01 21.65 17.32
N PRO A 35 27.20 22.45 16.61
CA PRO A 35 26.20 21.95 15.70
C PRO A 35 26.85 21.39 14.43
N VAL A 36 26.38 20.23 14.00
CA VAL A 36 26.83 19.52 12.79
C VAL A 36 25.72 19.41 11.74
N VAL A 37 24.48 19.77 12.11
CA VAL A 37 23.30 19.66 11.24
C VAL A 37 22.28 20.74 11.57
N VAL A 38 21.64 21.28 10.53
CA VAL A 38 20.56 22.27 10.64
C VAL A 38 19.33 21.74 9.90
N ILE A 39 18.33 21.26 10.65
CA ILE A 39 17.13 20.64 10.08
C ILE A 39 16.22 21.74 9.51
N ARG A 40 15.96 22.78 10.31
CA ARG A 40 15.19 23.99 9.99
C ARG A 40 15.98 25.21 10.45
N ALA A 41 15.62 26.41 9.98
CA ALA A 41 16.22 27.64 10.49
C ALA A 41 16.04 27.73 12.02
N GLY A 42 17.12 27.97 12.76
CA GLY A 42 17.15 27.94 14.24
C GLY A 42 17.37 26.55 14.87
N ASP A 43 17.02 25.46 14.18
CA ASP A 43 17.12 24.08 14.67
C ASP A 43 18.48 23.44 14.34
N ALA A 44 19.53 23.94 15.01
CA ALA A 44 20.90 23.45 14.88
C ALA A 44 21.22 22.39 15.96
N PHE A 45 21.65 21.18 15.57
CA PHE A 45 21.95 20.08 16.49
C PHE A 45 23.41 19.62 16.43
N CYS A 46 24.00 19.29 17.58
CA CYS A 46 25.24 18.51 17.63
C CYS A 46 24.95 17.02 17.31
N ARG A 47 26.00 16.27 16.98
CA ARG A 47 25.93 14.86 16.55
C ARG A 47 25.11 13.98 17.52
N GLY A 48 25.40 14.08 18.82
CA GLY A 48 24.73 13.27 19.86
C GLY A 48 23.24 13.61 20.02
N CYS A 49 22.90 14.90 20.13
CA CYS A 49 21.51 15.33 20.27
C CYS A 49 20.67 15.01 19.02
N PHE A 50 21.26 15.09 17.82
CA PHE A 50 20.56 14.69 16.60
C PHE A 50 20.28 13.19 16.56
N ARG A 51 21.24 12.32 16.93
CA ARG A 51 21.02 10.87 17.05
C ARG A 51 19.86 10.57 18.00
N ALA A 52 19.90 11.14 19.21
CA ALA A 52 18.87 10.93 20.22
C ALA A 52 17.48 11.38 19.74
N PHE A 53 17.38 12.55 19.08
CA PHE A 53 16.15 13.05 18.48
C PHE A 53 15.60 12.11 17.39
N TYR A 54 16.47 11.69 16.46
CA TYR A 54 16.09 10.84 15.32
C TYR A 54 15.62 9.45 15.76
N VAL A 55 16.34 8.84 16.71
CA VAL A 55 16.00 7.55 17.32
C VAL A 55 14.72 7.65 18.14
N HIS A 56 14.55 8.71 18.92
CA HIS A 56 13.31 8.93 19.68
C HIS A 56 12.09 9.03 18.76
N LYS A 57 12.20 9.75 17.63
CA LYS A 57 11.11 9.90 16.65
C LYS A 57 10.60 8.54 16.13
N PHE A 58 11.51 7.66 15.70
CA PHE A 58 11.17 6.29 15.26
C PHE A 58 10.49 5.47 16.37
N ARG A 59 11.08 5.48 17.56
CA ARG A 59 10.62 4.68 18.70
C ARG A 59 9.28 5.17 19.26
N ALA A 60 9.02 6.47 19.20
CA ALA A 60 7.75 7.08 19.59
C ALA A 60 6.61 6.67 18.64
N VAL A 61 6.87 6.60 17.32
CA VAL A 61 5.88 6.12 16.34
C VAL A 61 5.45 4.68 16.64
N LEU A 62 6.41 3.77 16.87
CA LEU A 62 6.09 2.38 17.26
C LEU A 62 5.34 2.30 18.60
N GLY A 63 5.82 3.02 19.62
CA GLY A 63 5.22 3.00 20.97
C GLY A 63 3.86 3.67 21.11
N LYS A 64 3.52 4.61 20.19
CA LYS A 64 2.19 5.24 20.10
C LYS A 64 1.15 4.28 19.52
N ASN A 65 1.52 3.53 18.48
CA ASN A 65 0.56 2.71 17.72
C ASN A 65 0.44 1.26 18.25
N ARG A 66 1.51 0.69 18.83
CA ARG A 66 1.49 -0.62 19.53
C ARG A 66 0.97 -1.82 18.72
N LEU A 67 1.11 -1.80 17.39
CA LEU A 67 0.62 -2.87 16.51
C LEU A 67 1.55 -4.08 16.37
N ILE A 68 2.75 -4.06 16.98
CA ILE A 68 3.76 -5.12 16.83
C ILE A 68 4.05 -5.74 18.19
N PHE A 69 3.56 -6.95 18.39
CA PHE A 69 3.64 -7.66 19.66
C PHE A 69 5.02 -8.31 19.86
N PRO A 70 5.45 -8.56 21.12
CA PRO A 70 6.68 -9.30 21.40
C PRO A 70 6.65 -10.69 20.75
N GLY A 71 7.77 -11.12 20.18
CA GLY A 71 7.89 -12.41 19.50
C GLY A 71 7.37 -12.44 18.06
N GLU A 72 6.59 -11.45 17.59
CA GLU A 72 6.12 -11.45 16.20
C GLU A 72 7.28 -11.40 15.19
N LYS A 73 7.11 -12.11 14.07
CA LYS A 73 8.00 -11.99 12.90
C LYS A 73 7.59 -10.75 12.08
N VAL A 74 8.56 -9.86 11.83
CA VAL A 74 8.37 -8.62 11.08
C VAL A 74 9.31 -8.57 9.88
N LEU A 75 8.75 -8.49 8.67
CA LEU A 75 9.51 -8.36 7.43
C LEU A 75 9.85 -6.89 7.16
N LEU A 76 11.11 -6.57 6.94
CA LEU A 76 11.60 -5.24 6.62
C LEU A 76 11.76 -5.13 5.10
N ALA A 77 10.89 -4.36 4.45
CA ALA A 77 11.00 -4.10 3.01
C ALA A 77 12.17 -3.12 2.76
N TRP A 78 13.30 -3.66 2.29
CA TRP A 78 14.52 -2.93 2.05
C TRP A 78 14.81 -2.82 0.55
N SER A 79 15.03 -1.60 0.07
CA SER A 79 15.20 -1.30 -1.35
C SER A 79 16.59 -0.76 -1.68
N GLY A 80 17.56 -0.89 -0.77
CA GLY A 80 18.86 -0.22 -0.85
C GLY A 80 18.83 1.31 -0.61
N GLY A 81 17.70 1.97 -0.88
CA GLY A 81 17.56 3.43 -0.83
C GLY A 81 17.60 4.05 0.58
N PRO A 82 17.80 5.38 0.69
CA PRO A 82 18.13 6.04 1.96
C PRO A 82 17.12 5.82 3.10
N SER A 83 15.82 5.90 2.82
CA SER A 83 14.79 5.78 3.87
C SER A 83 14.56 4.35 4.34
N SER A 84 14.69 3.36 3.45
CA SER A 84 14.57 1.94 3.81
C SER A 84 15.84 1.45 4.52
N SER A 85 17.04 1.85 4.10
CA SER A 85 18.28 1.62 4.86
C SER A 85 18.23 2.26 6.26
N SER A 86 17.75 3.50 6.36
CA SER A 86 17.60 4.16 7.67
C SER A 86 16.63 3.40 8.57
N MET A 87 15.49 2.95 8.04
CA MET A 87 14.54 2.11 8.78
C MET A 87 15.18 0.84 9.34
N VAL A 88 15.92 0.09 8.51
CA VAL A 88 16.63 -1.13 8.92
C VAL A 88 17.64 -0.83 10.02
N TRP A 89 18.40 0.25 9.89
CA TRP A 89 19.37 0.70 10.90
C TRP A 89 18.68 1.10 12.23
N GLN A 90 17.53 1.75 12.17
CA GLN A 90 16.71 2.08 13.34
C GLN A 90 16.13 0.84 14.04
N VAL A 91 15.85 -0.24 13.31
CA VAL A 91 15.47 -1.54 13.88
C VAL A 91 16.67 -2.20 14.55
N LEU A 92 17.85 -2.21 13.90
CA LEU A 92 19.09 -2.75 14.46
C LEU A 92 19.47 -2.06 15.78
N GLU A 93 19.57 -0.72 15.80
CA GLU A 93 19.80 0.08 17.02
C GLU A 93 18.68 -0.09 18.07
N GLY A 94 17.45 -0.36 17.61
CA GLY A 94 16.30 -0.60 18.47
C GLY A 94 16.30 -1.98 19.17
N LEU A 95 16.99 -2.97 18.59
CA LEU A 95 17.11 -4.34 19.10
C LEU A 95 18.35 -4.55 20.00
N SER A 96 19.34 -3.66 19.92
CA SER A 96 20.56 -3.72 20.74
C SER A 96 20.26 -3.81 22.25
N ARG A 97 21.03 -4.65 22.96
CA ARG A 97 20.83 -4.95 24.39
C ARG A 97 20.90 -3.71 25.29
N ASP A 98 21.72 -2.74 24.91
CA ASP A 98 21.94 -1.48 25.67
C ASP A 98 20.77 -0.49 25.58
N SER A 99 19.74 -0.80 24.78
CA SER A 99 18.59 0.09 24.62
C SER A 99 17.56 -0.10 25.75
N ALA A 100 17.39 0.95 26.56
CA ALA A 100 16.47 0.97 27.72
C ALA A 100 14.97 0.69 27.40
N LYS A 101 14.60 0.57 26.12
CA LYS A 101 13.26 0.17 25.65
C LYS A 101 13.36 -0.85 24.50
N ARG A 102 14.26 -1.83 24.58
CA ARG A 102 14.55 -2.82 23.52
C ARG A 102 13.29 -3.28 22.76
N LEU A 103 13.37 -3.23 21.43
CA LEU A 103 12.38 -3.86 20.55
C LEU A 103 12.38 -5.38 20.79
N ARG A 104 11.25 -6.04 20.52
CA ARG A 104 11.01 -7.43 20.95
C ARG A 104 10.43 -8.34 19.88
N PHE A 105 10.29 -7.84 18.66
CA PHE A 105 9.91 -8.63 17.50
C PHE A 105 11.17 -9.23 16.84
N VAL A 106 10.98 -10.26 16.02
CA VAL A 106 12.03 -10.90 15.24
C VAL A 106 12.03 -10.30 13.83
N PRO A 107 13.06 -9.53 13.44
CA PRO A 107 13.16 -8.99 12.09
C PRO A 107 13.54 -10.07 11.08
N GLY A 108 13.08 -9.93 9.85
CA GLY A 108 13.76 -10.43 8.66
C GLY A 108 13.75 -9.35 7.57
N VAL A 109 14.57 -9.46 6.54
CA VAL A 109 14.67 -8.44 5.47
C VAL A 109 14.23 -9.03 4.15
N VAL A 110 13.52 -8.25 3.32
CA VAL A 110 13.30 -8.59 1.90
C VAL A 110 13.88 -7.50 1.00
N TYR A 111 14.63 -7.92 -0.02
CA TYR A 111 15.04 -7.09 -1.14
C TYR A 111 14.39 -7.64 -2.41
N VAL A 112 13.79 -6.76 -3.20
CA VAL A 112 13.20 -7.09 -4.51
C VAL A 112 14.08 -6.49 -5.60
N ASP A 113 14.65 -7.34 -6.44
CA ASP A 113 15.35 -6.90 -7.65
C ASP A 113 14.35 -6.55 -8.76
N GLU A 114 14.20 -5.26 -9.03
CA GLU A 114 13.35 -4.72 -10.10
C GLU A 114 14.12 -4.50 -11.43
N GLY A 115 15.39 -4.93 -11.51
CA GLY A 115 16.32 -4.56 -12.57
C GLY A 115 15.84 -4.87 -13.99
N ALA A 116 15.17 -6.03 -14.21
CA ALA A 116 14.60 -6.38 -15.51
C ALA A 116 13.52 -5.38 -15.98
N ALA A 117 12.58 -5.00 -15.11
CA ALA A 117 11.55 -4.01 -15.44
C ALA A 117 12.13 -2.59 -15.66
N CYS A 118 13.33 -2.33 -15.13
CA CYS A 118 14.11 -1.12 -15.38
C CYS A 118 15.04 -1.22 -16.60
N GLY A 119 15.01 -2.31 -17.38
CA GLY A 119 15.85 -2.52 -18.57
C GLY A 119 17.34 -2.73 -18.27
N GLN A 120 17.69 -3.18 -17.05
CA GLN A 120 19.09 -3.39 -16.64
C GLN A 120 19.62 -4.74 -17.15
N SER A 121 20.92 -4.77 -17.49
CA SER A 121 21.61 -6.00 -17.86
C SER A 121 21.74 -6.94 -16.65
N TRP A 122 21.86 -8.26 -16.89
CA TRP A 122 22.16 -9.21 -15.81
C TRP A 122 23.51 -8.92 -15.13
N GLU A 123 24.50 -8.44 -15.88
CA GLU A 123 25.82 -8.09 -15.32
C GLU A 123 25.73 -6.96 -14.29
N ASP A 124 24.94 -5.92 -14.58
CA ASP A 124 24.77 -4.79 -13.66
C ASP A 124 23.93 -5.17 -12.45
N ARG A 125 22.87 -5.96 -12.66
CA ARG A 125 22.08 -6.57 -11.58
C ARG A 125 22.95 -7.43 -10.67
N ALA A 126 23.84 -8.27 -11.21
CA ALA A 126 24.75 -9.12 -10.44
C ALA A 126 25.74 -8.31 -9.58
N LYS A 127 26.25 -7.16 -10.08
CA LYS A 127 27.06 -6.22 -9.30
C LYS A 127 26.25 -5.65 -8.13
N THR A 128 25.07 -5.09 -8.40
CA THR A 128 24.17 -4.55 -7.36
C THR A 128 23.76 -5.62 -6.33
N LEU A 129 23.47 -6.85 -6.76
CA LEU A 129 23.15 -7.96 -5.87
C LEU A 129 24.34 -8.38 -4.97
N THR A 130 25.57 -8.17 -5.42
CA THR A 130 26.77 -8.41 -4.61
C THR A 130 26.86 -7.40 -3.45
N ASP A 131 26.69 -6.10 -3.75
CA ASP A 131 26.65 -5.03 -2.73
C ASP A 131 25.48 -5.22 -1.74
N VAL A 132 24.31 -5.59 -2.25
CA VAL A 132 23.10 -5.93 -1.48
C VAL A 132 23.38 -7.07 -0.50
N ARG A 133 23.99 -8.18 -0.96
CA ARG A 133 24.34 -9.32 -0.09
C ARG A 133 25.34 -8.93 1.00
N GLN A 134 26.38 -8.17 0.67
CA GLN A 134 27.38 -7.72 1.65
C GLN A 134 26.75 -6.91 2.79
N ILE A 135 25.80 -6.02 2.45
CA ILE A 135 25.06 -5.24 3.46
C ILE A 135 24.15 -6.15 4.28
N LEU A 136 23.38 -7.05 3.65
CA LEU A 136 22.48 -7.97 4.35
C LEU A 136 23.22 -8.89 5.34
N GLN A 137 24.37 -9.43 4.94
CA GLN A 137 25.25 -10.22 5.82
C GLN A 137 25.70 -9.43 7.05
N THR A 138 25.97 -8.13 6.89
CA THR A 138 26.38 -7.23 8.00
C THR A 138 25.25 -6.97 9.00
N LEU A 139 23.98 -7.14 8.63
CA LEU A 139 22.83 -6.92 9.51
C LEU A 139 22.59 -8.06 10.52
N GLY A 140 23.00 -9.29 10.19
CA GLY A 140 22.76 -10.47 11.04
C GLY A 140 21.29 -10.87 11.20
N PHE A 141 20.40 -10.44 10.30
CA PHE A 141 18.99 -10.84 10.26
C PHE A 141 18.77 -11.89 9.15
N PRO A 142 17.77 -12.79 9.27
CA PRO A 142 17.30 -13.59 8.15
C PRO A 142 16.89 -12.67 6.99
N TRP A 143 17.33 -12.97 5.77
CA TRP A 143 17.08 -12.12 4.60
C TRP A 143 16.61 -12.93 3.39
N HIS A 144 15.87 -12.25 2.51
CA HIS A 144 15.24 -12.80 1.33
C HIS A 144 15.57 -11.89 0.14
N ILE A 145 16.31 -12.41 -0.83
CA ILE A 145 16.49 -11.75 -2.14
C ILE A 145 15.52 -12.45 -3.11
N VAL A 146 14.62 -11.67 -3.69
CA VAL A 146 13.69 -12.14 -4.73
C VAL A 146 13.79 -11.24 -5.95
N THR A 147 13.56 -11.81 -7.13
CA THR A 147 13.52 -11.09 -8.41
C THR A 147 12.07 -10.77 -8.78
N LEU A 148 11.83 -9.62 -9.43
CA LEU A 148 10.47 -9.25 -9.84
C LEU A 148 9.86 -10.27 -10.83
N GLU A 149 10.70 -10.99 -11.58
CA GLU A 149 10.33 -12.10 -12.46
C GLU A 149 9.52 -13.21 -11.76
N GLU A 150 9.73 -13.41 -10.44
CA GLU A 150 8.99 -14.41 -9.65
C GLU A 150 7.48 -14.14 -9.58
N VAL A 151 7.01 -12.94 -9.94
CA VAL A 151 5.58 -12.63 -10.03
C VAL A 151 4.82 -13.59 -10.95
N PHE A 152 5.48 -14.14 -11.97
CA PHE A 152 4.88 -15.11 -12.89
C PHE A 152 4.66 -16.50 -12.26
N ALA A 153 5.31 -16.81 -11.13
CA ALA A 153 5.18 -18.07 -10.41
C ALA A 153 4.28 -17.99 -9.16
N LEU A 154 3.73 -16.80 -8.84
CA LEU A 154 2.93 -16.61 -7.63
C LEU A 154 1.61 -17.40 -7.65
N PRO A 155 1.10 -17.85 -6.49
CA PRO A 155 -0.22 -18.47 -6.40
C PRO A 155 -1.35 -17.41 -6.34
N PRO A 156 -2.56 -17.69 -6.86
CA PRO A 156 -3.74 -16.81 -6.76
C PRO A 156 -4.11 -16.39 -5.32
N SER A 157 -3.71 -17.19 -4.32
CA SER A 157 -3.93 -16.89 -2.89
C SER A 157 -3.27 -15.58 -2.43
N VAL A 158 -2.26 -15.06 -3.14
CA VAL A 158 -1.67 -13.73 -2.86
C VAL A 158 -2.73 -12.62 -2.93
N LEU A 159 -3.71 -12.76 -3.84
CA LEU A 159 -4.81 -11.82 -4.07
C LEU A 159 -6.06 -12.12 -3.22
N ARG A 160 -5.90 -12.84 -2.11
CA ARG A 160 -6.95 -13.10 -1.12
C ARG A 160 -6.67 -12.32 0.17
N CYS A 161 -7.74 -11.88 0.80
CA CYS A 161 -7.70 -11.35 2.16
C CYS A 161 -8.12 -12.47 3.09
N SER A 162 -7.22 -12.92 3.96
CA SER A 162 -7.57 -13.80 5.07
C SER A 162 -8.43 -13.02 6.07
N ALA A 163 -9.29 -13.70 6.82
CA ALA A 163 -9.98 -13.08 7.95
C ALA A 163 -8.94 -12.63 8.98
N GLN A 164 -9.17 -11.46 9.60
CA GLN A 164 -8.34 -11.00 10.70
C GLN A 164 -8.85 -11.56 12.03
N ASP A 165 -7.95 -12.10 12.84
CA ASP A 165 -8.17 -12.11 14.28
C ASP A 165 -8.22 -10.64 14.78
N PRO A 166 -9.12 -10.30 15.71
CA PRO A 166 -9.32 -8.93 16.13
C PRO A 166 -8.05 -8.30 16.70
N VAL A 167 -7.69 -7.12 16.20
CA VAL A 167 -6.51 -6.37 16.66
C VAL A 167 -6.58 -6.16 18.16
N GLY A 168 -5.61 -6.72 18.89
CA GLY A 168 -5.57 -6.69 20.34
C GLY A 168 -5.62 -5.28 20.92
N THR A 169 -6.42 -5.09 21.98
CA THR A 169 -6.54 -3.79 22.66
C THR A 169 -5.22 -3.36 23.31
N VAL A 170 -5.12 -2.07 23.66
CA VAL A 170 -3.96 -1.51 24.38
C VAL A 170 -3.61 -2.29 25.65
N GLU A 171 -4.61 -2.90 26.30
CA GLU A 171 -4.39 -3.72 27.50
C GLU A 171 -3.82 -5.10 27.16
N THR A 172 -4.33 -5.78 26.12
CA THR A 172 -3.73 -7.05 25.64
C THR A 172 -2.27 -6.87 25.23
N TYR A 173 -1.90 -5.72 24.66
CA TYR A 173 -0.52 -5.40 24.33
C TYR A 173 0.37 -5.30 25.58
N LYS A 174 -0.10 -4.67 26.67
CA LYS A 174 0.65 -4.63 27.95
C LYS A 174 0.82 -6.04 28.51
N VAL A 175 -0.27 -6.81 28.57
CA VAL A 175 -0.25 -8.20 29.10
C VAL A 175 0.74 -9.07 28.31
N ALA A 176 0.76 -8.97 26.98
CA ALA A 176 1.75 -9.66 26.14
C ALA A 176 3.20 -9.19 26.41
N VAL A 177 3.40 -7.89 26.63
CA VAL A 177 4.71 -7.30 26.99
C VAL A 177 5.19 -7.76 28.37
N ASP A 178 4.32 -7.91 29.34
CA ASP A 178 4.68 -8.31 30.70
C ASP A 178 4.90 -9.83 30.81
N SER A 179 4.03 -10.63 30.18
CA SER A 179 4.21 -12.09 30.03
C SER A 179 5.56 -12.42 29.37
N PHE A 180 5.89 -11.75 28.27
CA PHE A 180 7.17 -11.92 27.58
C PHE A 180 8.39 -11.50 28.44
N LEU A 181 8.25 -10.47 29.31
CA LEU A 181 9.31 -10.13 30.27
C LEU A 181 9.49 -11.22 31.33
N GLN A 182 8.39 -11.80 31.83
CA GLN A 182 8.43 -12.86 32.81
C GLN A 182 9.11 -14.11 32.24
N GLN A 183 8.76 -14.51 31.01
CA GLN A 183 9.39 -15.63 30.31
C GLN A 183 10.89 -15.40 30.04
N GLN A 184 11.33 -14.18 29.69
CA GLN A 184 12.77 -13.90 29.57
C GLN A 184 13.50 -13.94 30.92
N ARG A 185 12.84 -13.61 32.03
CA ARG A 185 13.44 -13.67 33.37
C ARG A 185 13.57 -15.09 33.88
N THR A 186 12.60 -15.98 33.62
CA THR A 186 12.70 -17.40 34.01
C THR A 186 13.82 -18.10 33.26
N LEU A 187 13.88 -17.93 31.92
CA LEU A 187 14.97 -18.48 31.09
C LEU A 187 16.36 -17.97 31.52
N ALA A 188 16.47 -16.71 31.94
CA ALA A 188 17.72 -16.15 32.46
C ALA A 188 18.08 -16.66 33.86
N ALA A 189 17.11 -17.03 34.70
CA ALA A 189 17.33 -17.57 36.03
C ALA A 189 17.76 -19.05 35.99
N GLU A 190 17.21 -19.82 35.05
CA GLU A 190 17.57 -21.24 34.84
C GLU A 190 19.00 -21.38 34.28
N GLY A 191 19.42 -20.47 33.40
CA GLY A 191 20.76 -20.46 32.79
C GLY A 191 21.94 -20.08 33.72
N VAL A 192 21.70 -19.78 35.01
CA VAL A 192 22.75 -19.33 35.95
C VAL A 192 23.12 -20.38 37.02
N ARG A 193 22.44 -21.53 37.07
CA ARG A 193 22.65 -22.57 38.11
C ARG A 193 23.31 -23.85 37.59
N GLY A 194 24.38 -23.76 36.78
CA GLY A 194 25.05 -24.95 36.24
C GLY A 194 26.54 -24.81 36.00
N SER A 195 27.37 -25.43 36.85
CA SER A 195 28.72 -25.96 36.58
C SER A 195 29.32 -26.58 37.86
N PRO A 196 30.18 -27.63 37.78
CA PRO A 196 30.26 -28.66 36.73
C PRO A 196 30.39 -30.10 37.29
N SER A 197 29.73 -31.09 36.67
CA SER A 197 30.16 -32.50 36.76
C SER A 197 29.62 -33.36 35.61
N SER A 198 30.55 -33.82 34.78
CA SER A 198 30.60 -35.12 34.08
C SER A 198 29.33 -35.79 33.52
N ALA A 199 29.27 -35.76 32.18
CA ALA A 199 29.02 -36.92 31.28
C ALA A 199 27.59 -37.44 31.01
N GLN A 200 27.27 -37.39 29.70
CA GLN A 200 26.33 -38.22 28.92
C GLN A 200 24.82 -37.96 29.06
N GLY A 201 24.26 -37.39 27.99
CA GLY A 201 22.83 -37.07 27.83
C GLY A 201 22.63 -35.80 27.00
N GLU A 202 23.04 -35.80 25.73
CA GLU A 202 22.83 -34.66 24.81
C GLU A 202 21.38 -34.59 24.33
N GLU A 203 20.49 -34.04 25.16
CA GLU A 203 19.22 -33.47 24.71
C GLU A 203 19.28 -31.95 24.74
N GLN A 204 19.92 -31.41 23.72
CA GLN A 204 19.99 -29.97 23.46
C GLN A 204 18.63 -29.48 22.93
N PRO A 205 17.99 -28.45 23.53
CA PRO A 205 16.74 -27.91 23.00
C PRO A 205 17.00 -27.38 21.59
N SER A 206 16.40 -28.03 20.60
CA SER A 206 16.72 -27.82 19.19
C SER A 206 16.45 -26.38 18.77
N GLN A 207 17.55 -25.64 18.56
CA GLN A 207 17.53 -24.53 17.62
C GLN A 207 16.99 -25.07 16.29
N PRO A 208 15.96 -24.47 15.68
CA PRO A 208 15.64 -24.77 14.29
C PRO A 208 16.86 -24.34 13.48
N CYS A 209 17.58 -25.30 12.88
CA CYS A 209 18.68 -24.99 11.97
C CYS A 209 18.18 -24.03 10.90
N THR A 210 18.70 -22.81 10.89
CA THR A 210 18.57 -21.91 9.75
C THR A 210 19.31 -22.58 8.60
N GLN A 211 18.56 -23.18 7.66
CA GLN A 211 19.13 -23.67 6.42
C GLN A 211 19.54 -22.47 5.56
N ASP A 212 20.79 -22.06 5.70
CA ASP A 212 21.59 -21.55 4.58
C ASP A 212 22.40 -22.76 4.06
N PRO A 213 22.56 -22.92 2.74
CA PRO A 213 22.98 -21.83 1.88
C PRO A 213 21.94 -21.44 0.82
N GLN A 214 21.62 -20.15 0.75
CA GLN A 214 21.17 -19.57 -0.51
C GLN A 214 22.32 -19.65 -1.52
N ASP A 215 22.18 -20.59 -2.47
CA ASP A 215 23.01 -20.67 -3.66
C ASP A 215 23.15 -19.28 -4.33
N PRO A 216 24.25 -19.02 -5.05
CA PRO A 216 24.38 -17.78 -5.78
C PRO A 216 23.22 -17.66 -6.77
N VAL A 217 22.24 -16.79 -6.46
CA VAL A 217 21.05 -16.54 -7.28
C VAL A 217 21.45 -16.47 -8.74
N GLY A 218 21.14 -17.53 -9.47
CA GLY A 218 21.45 -17.64 -10.89
C GLY A 218 20.62 -16.63 -11.67
N PRO A 219 20.93 -16.43 -12.96
CA PRO A 219 20.05 -15.65 -13.82
C PRO A 219 18.62 -16.22 -13.73
N PRO A 220 17.59 -15.38 -13.50
CA PRO A 220 16.21 -15.84 -13.44
C PRO A 220 15.82 -16.51 -14.78
N PRO A 221 14.83 -17.43 -14.77
CA PRO A 221 14.44 -18.17 -15.96
C PRO A 221 14.17 -17.23 -17.14
N ALA A 222 14.89 -17.41 -18.25
CA ALA A 222 14.89 -16.48 -19.38
C ALA A 222 13.46 -16.15 -19.89
N ALA A 223 12.56 -17.13 -19.88
CA ALA A 223 11.15 -16.95 -20.25
C ALA A 223 10.37 -16.02 -19.30
N GLN A 224 10.68 -15.99 -18.00
CA GLN A 224 10.06 -15.07 -17.04
C GLN A 224 10.61 -13.64 -17.23
N THR A 225 11.91 -13.51 -17.48
CA THR A 225 12.55 -12.23 -17.80
C THR A 225 11.98 -11.65 -19.10
N GLU A 226 11.83 -12.47 -20.14
CA GLU A 226 11.22 -12.06 -21.40
C GLU A 226 9.75 -11.65 -21.22
N ALA A 227 8.95 -12.44 -20.50
CA ALA A 227 7.55 -12.11 -20.20
C ALA A 227 7.42 -10.79 -19.41
N LEU A 228 8.34 -10.53 -18.47
CA LEU A 228 8.38 -9.29 -17.71
C LEU A 228 8.71 -8.09 -18.61
N SER A 229 9.71 -8.22 -19.49
CA SER A 229 10.05 -7.17 -20.48
C SER A 229 8.89 -6.91 -21.44
N GLN A 230 8.30 -7.95 -22.04
CA GLN A 230 7.13 -7.83 -22.91
C GLN A 230 5.95 -7.16 -22.22
N LEU A 231 5.70 -7.47 -20.94
CA LEU A 231 4.68 -6.80 -20.14
C LEU A 231 4.98 -5.30 -20.01
N PHE A 232 6.18 -4.94 -19.52
CA PHE A 232 6.53 -3.54 -19.27
C PHE A 232 6.65 -2.72 -20.56
N ASP A 233 7.09 -3.30 -21.66
CA ASP A 233 7.16 -2.63 -22.97
C ASP A 233 5.78 -2.40 -23.59
N SER A 234 4.79 -3.26 -23.29
CA SER A 234 3.41 -3.06 -23.77
C SER A 234 2.71 -1.85 -23.13
N VAL A 235 3.16 -1.37 -21.97
CA VAL A 235 2.51 -0.30 -21.21
C VAL A 235 2.84 1.08 -21.79
N LYS A 236 1.80 1.85 -22.14
CA LYS A 236 1.92 3.11 -22.90
C LYS A 236 2.56 4.28 -22.15
N THR A 237 2.26 4.43 -20.86
CA THR A 237 2.66 5.61 -20.08
C THR A 237 3.57 5.25 -18.92
N LEU A 238 4.52 6.14 -18.58
CA LEU A 238 5.44 5.92 -17.45
C LEU A 238 4.66 5.81 -16.12
N THR A 239 3.62 6.63 -15.94
CA THR A 239 2.70 6.54 -14.78
C THR A 239 2.12 5.13 -14.63
N ALA A 240 1.62 4.52 -15.71
CA ALA A 240 1.08 3.16 -15.65
C ALA A 240 2.17 2.11 -15.39
N LYS A 241 3.41 2.30 -15.89
CA LYS A 241 4.56 1.43 -15.56
C LYS A 241 4.95 1.52 -14.08
N GLU A 242 5.03 2.73 -13.51
CA GLU A 242 5.33 2.97 -12.09
C GLU A 242 4.27 2.32 -11.17
N GLU A 243 2.99 2.46 -11.51
CA GLU A 243 1.87 1.89 -10.76
C GLU A 243 1.81 0.36 -10.88
N LEU A 244 2.04 -0.20 -12.07
CA LEU A 244 2.14 -1.65 -12.26
C LEU A 244 3.31 -2.25 -11.46
N LEU A 245 4.49 -1.62 -11.53
CA LEU A 245 5.67 -2.01 -10.76
C LEU A 245 5.38 -2.01 -9.25
N GLN A 246 4.79 -0.94 -8.73
CA GLN A 246 4.39 -0.83 -7.33
C GLN A 246 3.38 -1.93 -6.93
N THR A 247 2.40 -2.24 -7.77
CA THR A 247 1.46 -3.35 -7.55
C THR A 247 2.17 -4.71 -7.48
N LEU A 248 2.98 -5.03 -8.49
CA LEU A 248 3.68 -6.31 -8.59
C LEU A 248 4.68 -6.54 -7.45
N ARG A 249 5.50 -5.53 -7.11
CA ARG A 249 6.36 -5.56 -5.91
C ARG A 249 5.57 -5.79 -4.63
N THR A 250 4.41 -5.15 -4.48
CA THR A 250 3.58 -5.31 -3.27
C THR A 250 3.07 -6.75 -3.15
N HIS A 251 2.63 -7.37 -4.25
CA HIS A 251 2.19 -8.77 -4.26
C HIS A 251 3.33 -9.75 -3.94
N LEU A 252 4.52 -9.52 -4.51
CA LEU A 252 5.69 -10.35 -4.23
C LEU A 252 6.14 -10.24 -2.75
N ILE A 253 6.18 -9.02 -2.17
CA ILE A 253 6.49 -8.82 -0.75
C ILE A 253 5.45 -9.50 0.16
N LEU A 254 4.16 -9.43 -0.18
CA LEU A 254 3.09 -10.12 0.55
C LEU A 254 3.21 -11.65 0.46
N HIS A 255 3.62 -12.18 -0.70
CA HIS A 255 3.91 -13.60 -0.85
C HIS A 255 5.06 -14.03 0.07
N VAL A 256 6.22 -13.35 0.00
CA VAL A 256 7.38 -13.63 0.86
C VAL A 256 7.02 -13.54 2.35
N ALA A 257 6.20 -12.54 2.73
CA ALA A 257 5.71 -12.39 4.09
C ALA A 257 4.90 -13.61 4.55
N ARG A 258 3.92 -14.03 3.76
CA ARG A 258 3.04 -15.18 4.07
C ARG A 258 3.80 -16.50 4.11
N THR A 259 4.61 -16.78 3.09
CA THR A 259 5.37 -18.04 2.95
C THR A 259 6.31 -18.29 4.14
N HIS A 260 6.86 -17.24 4.75
CA HIS A 260 7.79 -17.33 5.89
C HIS A 260 7.18 -17.01 7.26
N GLY A 261 5.87 -16.74 7.31
CA GLY A 261 5.11 -16.47 8.55
C GLY A 261 5.38 -15.10 9.18
N TYR A 262 5.64 -14.06 8.39
CA TYR A 262 5.73 -12.67 8.85
C TYR A 262 4.34 -12.03 8.93
N SER A 263 3.86 -11.70 10.13
CA SER A 263 2.53 -11.08 10.33
C SER A 263 2.51 -9.56 10.06
N LYS A 264 3.69 -8.93 9.94
CA LYS A 264 3.85 -7.49 9.69
C LYS A 264 4.92 -7.24 8.63
N VAL A 265 4.73 -6.19 7.83
CA VAL A 265 5.74 -5.67 6.88
C VAL A 265 6.05 -4.22 7.22
N MET A 266 7.29 -3.88 7.59
CA MET A 266 7.72 -2.48 7.72
C MET A 266 8.17 -1.91 6.36
N THR A 267 7.68 -0.74 5.99
CA THR A 267 8.16 0.02 4.82
C THR A 267 8.91 1.29 5.22
N GLY A 268 9.95 1.63 4.45
CA GLY A 268 10.76 2.84 4.61
C GLY A 268 10.05 4.16 4.23
N ASP A 269 8.73 4.22 4.36
CA ASP A 269 7.91 5.36 3.93
C ASP A 269 8.15 6.58 4.83
N SER A 270 8.95 7.52 4.34
CA SER A 270 9.27 8.79 5.02
C SER A 270 8.10 9.79 4.94
N CYS A 271 8.03 10.75 5.86
CA CYS A 271 7.06 11.85 5.86
C CYS A 271 6.97 12.55 4.49
N THR A 272 8.12 12.83 3.86
CA THR A 272 8.18 13.44 2.53
C THR A 272 7.65 12.51 1.44
N ARG A 273 8.01 11.21 1.47
CA ARG A 273 7.50 10.23 0.51
C ARG A 273 5.98 10.02 0.65
N LEU A 274 5.46 10.04 1.88
CA LEU A 274 4.02 9.95 2.16
C LEU A 274 3.25 11.20 1.70
N ALA A 275 3.81 12.40 1.86
CA ALA A 275 3.21 13.63 1.33
C ALA A 275 3.19 13.65 -0.21
N ILE A 276 4.23 13.15 -0.88
CA ILE A 276 4.24 12.95 -2.34
C ILE A 276 3.18 11.91 -2.72
N LYS A 277 3.19 10.73 -2.07
CA LYS A 277 2.24 9.64 -2.32
C LYS A 277 0.79 10.11 -2.15
N LEU A 278 0.49 10.98 -1.17
CA LEU A 278 -0.83 11.60 -1.00
C LEU A 278 -1.25 12.38 -2.26
N MET A 279 -0.41 13.31 -2.71
CA MET A 279 -0.69 14.17 -3.87
C MET A 279 -0.80 13.36 -5.16
N THR A 280 0.10 12.40 -5.40
CA THR A 280 0.02 11.45 -6.52
C THR A 280 -1.26 10.63 -6.47
N SER A 281 -1.64 10.11 -5.30
CA SER A 281 -2.85 9.30 -5.15
C SER A 281 -4.13 10.11 -5.34
N LEU A 282 -4.14 11.38 -4.92
CA LEU A 282 -5.22 12.32 -5.25
C LEU A 282 -5.32 12.56 -6.77
N ALA A 283 -4.21 12.84 -7.44
CA ALA A 283 -4.17 13.06 -8.89
C ALA A 283 -4.59 11.82 -9.70
N LEU A 284 -4.33 10.62 -9.18
CA LEU A 284 -4.77 9.33 -9.76
C LEU A 284 -6.21 8.93 -9.37
N GLY A 285 -6.93 9.75 -8.60
CA GLY A 285 -8.31 9.48 -8.19
C GLY A 285 -8.49 8.42 -7.10
N ARG A 286 -7.44 8.08 -6.33
CA ARG A 286 -7.48 7.12 -5.20
C ARG A 286 -8.03 7.72 -3.89
N GLY A 287 -8.92 8.71 -3.98
CA GLY A 287 -9.42 9.49 -2.83
C GLY A 287 -9.94 8.65 -1.66
N ALA A 288 -10.74 7.62 -1.94
CA ALA A 288 -11.31 6.73 -0.93
C ALA A 288 -10.28 5.92 -0.11
N PHE A 289 -9.05 5.73 -0.61
CA PHE A 289 -8.06 4.84 0.01
C PHE A 289 -6.91 5.55 0.72
N LEU A 290 -6.89 6.89 0.69
CA LEU A 290 -5.77 7.70 1.21
C LEU A 290 -5.47 7.44 2.69
N ALA A 291 -6.48 7.17 3.51
CA ALA A 291 -6.33 6.84 4.93
C ALA A 291 -5.53 5.54 5.16
N TRP A 292 -5.65 4.56 4.27
CA TRP A 292 -4.83 3.33 4.28
C TRP A 292 -3.47 3.58 3.65
N ASP A 293 -3.40 4.33 2.55
CA ASP A 293 -2.16 4.59 1.81
C ASP A 293 -1.14 5.46 2.57
N THR A 294 -1.61 6.35 3.45
CA THR A 294 -0.79 7.29 4.23
C THR A 294 -0.85 7.06 5.75
N GLY A 295 -1.77 6.22 6.22
CA GLY A 295 -1.90 5.81 7.62
C GLY A 295 -0.67 5.08 8.15
N PHE A 296 -0.58 4.92 9.48
CA PHE A 296 0.56 4.20 10.09
C PHE A 296 0.53 2.72 9.69
N SER A 297 -0.65 2.14 9.61
CA SER A 297 -0.89 0.76 9.21
C SER A 297 -1.82 0.66 7.99
N ASP A 298 -1.58 -0.38 7.20
CA ASP A 298 -2.42 -0.83 6.12
C ASP A 298 -2.88 -2.26 6.40
N GLU A 299 -4.12 -2.41 6.85
CA GLU A 299 -4.73 -3.72 7.17
C GLU A 299 -5.40 -4.38 5.96
N ARG A 300 -5.34 -3.80 4.75
CA ARG A 300 -6.15 -4.28 3.61
C ARG A 300 -5.82 -5.72 3.18
N HIS A 301 -4.68 -6.28 3.57
CA HIS A 301 -4.28 -7.64 3.19
C HIS A 301 -4.77 -8.71 4.18
N GLY A 302 -5.29 -8.31 5.35
CA GLY A 302 -5.82 -9.22 6.37
C GLY A 302 -4.73 -9.73 7.32
N ASP A 303 -4.21 -10.92 7.02
CA ASP A 303 -3.19 -11.64 7.80
C ASP A 303 -1.84 -10.91 7.92
N VAL A 304 -1.49 -10.11 6.91
CA VAL A 304 -0.26 -9.31 6.91
C VAL A 304 -0.61 -7.82 6.98
N VAL A 305 -0.14 -7.13 8.03
CA VAL A 305 -0.33 -5.66 8.17
C VAL A 305 0.94 -4.93 7.78
N VAL A 306 0.85 -4.03 6.78
CA VAL A 306 1.96 -3.15 6.41
C VAL A 306 2.02 -1.97 7.37
N VAL A 307 3.19 -1.60 7.87
CA VAL A 307 3.38 -0.52 8.85
C VAL A 307 4.50 0.44 8.44
N ARG A 308 4.33 1.73 8.80
CA ARG A 308 5.15 2.84 8.27
C ARG A 308 5.86 3.58 9.40
N PRO A 309 6.94 3.02 9.98
CA PRO A 309 7.59 3.61 11.16
C PRO A 309 8.40 4.89 10.87
N MET A 310 8.82 5.09 9.61
CA MET A 310 9.55 6.30 9.16
C MET A 310 8.65 7.51 8.87
N ARG A 311 7.33 7.39 9.10
CA ARG A 311 6.30 8.37 8.69
C ARG A 311 6.49 9.79 9.24
N GLU A 312 7.23 9.95 10.33
CA GLU A 312 7.55 11.24 10.94
C GLU A 312 8.88 11.84 10.43
N HIS A 313 9.74 11.08 9.75
CA HIS A 313 11.06 11.53 9.28
C HIS A 313 10.98 12.13 7.88
N THR A 314 11.53 13.32 7.69
CA THR A 314 11.69 13.95 6.38
C THR A 314 12.90 13.41 5.63
N LEU A 315 12.91 13.49 4.30
CA LEU A 315 14.08 13.08 3.49
C LEU A 315 15.36 13.85 3.87
N LYS A 316 15.24 15.12 4.30
CA LYS A 316 16.38 15.92 4.80
C LYS A 316 16.96 15.35 6.09
N GLU A 317 16.11 14.94 7.04
CA GLU A 317 16.56 14.26 8.27
C GLU A 317 17.21 12.90 7.96
N VAL A 318 16.60 12.11 7.06
CA VAL A 318 17.13 10.80 6.62
C VAL A 318 18.51 10.96 5.99
N ALA A 319 18.68 11.89 5.05
CA ALA A 319 19.94 12.13 4.37
C ALA A 319 21.06 12.53 5.34
N PHE A 320 20.76 13.43 6.28
CA PHE A 320 21.73 13.81 7.31
C PHE A 320 22.04 12.68 8.29
N TYR A 321 21.06 11.90 8.74
CA TYR A 321 21.30 10.76 9.61
C TYR A 321 22.21 9.74 8.93
N ASN A 322 21.87 9.33 7.71
CA ASN A 322 22.66 8.35 6.96
C ASN A 322 24.09 8.84 6.72
N ARG A 323 24.26 10.12 6.32
CA ARG A 323 25.59 10.71 6.08
C ARG A 323 26.43 10.88 7.34
N LEU A 324 25.81 11.18 8.48
CA LEU A 324 26.50 11.34 9.76
C LEU A 324 26.87 9.99 10.38
N PHE A 325 25.96 9.01 10.36
CA PHE A 325 26.14 7.71 11.03
C PHE A 325 26.58 6.58 10.09
N ALA A 326 26.96 6.91 8.85
CA ALA A 326 27.49 5.99 7.85
C ALA A 326 26.57 4.78 7.58
N VAL A 327 25.26 5.04 7.51
CA VAL A 327 24.26 4.00 7.20
C VAL A 327 24.45 3.53 5.76
N PRO A 328 24.68 2.22 5.50
CA PRO A 328 24.87 1.71 4.15
C PRO A 328 23.63 1.89 3.26
N SER A 329 23.84 2.25 2.00
CA SER A 329 22.76 2.36 1.00
C SER A 329 23.29 1.98 -0.37
N VAL A 330 22.49 1.24 -1.14
CA VAL A 330 22.78 0.86 -2.52
C VAL A 330 21.96 1.75 -3.44
N PHE A 331 22.56 2.23 -4.53
CA PHE A 331 21.83 2.90 -5.59
C PHE A 331 21.37 1.86 -6.61
N THR A 332 20.07 1.64 -6.72
CA THR A 332 19.45 0.83 -7.77
C THR A 332 18.69 1.77 -8.71
N PRO A 333 18.94 1.74 -10.04
CA PRO A 333 18.15 2.50 -11.01
C PRO A 333 16.67 2.09 -10.97
N ALA A 334 15.79 3.06 -10.73
CA ALA A 334 14.35 2.92 -10.88
C ALA A 334 13.90 3.20 -12.33
N ILE A 335 12.69 2.77 -12.70
CA ILE A 335 12.11 2.93 -14.03
C ILE A 335 11.95 4.41 -14.48
N ASP A 336 11.96 5.33 -13.52
CA ASP A 336 11.85 6.78 -13.69
C ASP A 336 13.23 7.50 -13.64
N THR A 337 14.34 6.74 -13.64
CA THR A 337 15.71 7.28 -13.59
C THR A 337 16.05 8.02 -14.88
N LYS A 338 16.56 9.25 -14.75
CA LYS A 338 16.80 10.21 -15.86
C LYS A 338 15.53 10.62 -16.63
N ALA A 339 14.33 10.22 -16.21
CA ALA A 339 13.09 10.70 -16.80
C ALA A 339 12.92 12.21 -16.53
N SER A 340 12.23 12.92 -17.44
CA SER A 340 11.92 14.33 -17.23
C SER A 340 10.88 14.51 -16.13
N GLU A 341 10.84 15.68 -15.50
CA GLU A 341 9.90 15.94 -14.39
C GLU A 341 8.43 15.81 -14.80
N LYS A 342 8.12 16.02 -16.09
CA LYS A 342 6.77 15.89 -16.65
C LYS A 342 6.48 14.50 -17.25
N ALA A 343 7.41 13.55 -17.13
CA ALA A 343 7.28 12.22 -17.75
C ALA A 343 6.20 11.33 -17.08
N SER A 344 5.93 11.54 -15.79
CA SER A 344 4.89 10.83 -15.05
C SER A 344 4.21 11.71 -14.00
N ILE A 345 3.03 11.28 -13.54
CA ILE A 345 2.33 11.94 -12.44
C ILE A 345 3.13 11.83 -11.13
N HIS A 346 3.92 10.76 -10.95
CA HIS A 346 4.77 10.57 -9.78
C HIS A 346 5.90 11.61 -9.76
N ARG A 347 6.64 11.75 -10.87
CA ARG A 347 7.68 12.78 -11.03
C ARG A 347 7.13 14.20 -10.92
N LEU A 348 5.98 14.48 -11.54
CA LEU A 348 5.38 15.82 -11.53
C LEU A 348 4.95 16.24 -10.11
N MET A 349 4.32 15.34 -9.36
CA MET A 349 3.91 15.62 -7.97
C MET A 349 5.10 15.71 -7.01
N GLU A 350 6.16 14.92 -7.22
CA GLU A 350 7.41 15.05 -6.47
C GLU A 350 8.08 16.40 -6.71
N GLY A 351 8.29 16.80 -7.98
CA GLY A 351 8.91 18.07 -8.34
C GLY A 351 8.10 19.28 -7.85
N PHE A 352 6.77 19.24 -7.99
CA PHE A 352 5.85 20.24 -7.45
C PHE A 352 5.98 20.39 -5.92
N LEU A 353 5.87 19.28 -5.16
CA LEU A 353 5.88 19.35 -3.70
C LEU A 353 7.27 19.76 -3.16
N LEU A 354 8.35 19.29 -3.79
CA LEU A 354 9.71 19.66 -3.37
C LEU A 354 10.03 21.13 -3.67
N ARG A 355 9.54 21.70 -4.79
CA ARG A 355 9.64 23.15 -5.04
C ARG A 355 8.86 23.96 -4.01
N LEU A 356 7.61 23.60 -3.72
CA LEU A 356 6.82 24.28 -2.69
C LEU A 356 7.48 24.18 -1.31
N GLN A 357 8.09 23.04 -0.98
CA GLN A 357 8.82 22.85 0.28
C GLN A 357 10.10 23.71 0.37
N ALA A 358 10.72 24.05 -0.76
CA ALA A 358 11.89 24.93 -0.80
C ALA A 358 11.50 26.40 -0.51
N GLN A 359 10.36 26.86 -1.04
CA GLN A 359 9.83 28.19 -0.80
C GLN A 359 9.16 28.30 0.60
N PHE A 360 8.45 27.26 1.02
CA PHE A 360 7.67 27.21 2.25
C PHE A 360 8.07 25.99 3.10
N PRO A 361 8.99 26.14 4.09
CA PRO A 361 9.60 25.02 4.82
C PRO A 361 8.66 24.12 5.65
N SER A 362 7.38 24.47 5.77
CA SER A 362 6.37 23.68 6.49
C SER A 362 5.48 22.83 5.57
N THR A 363 5.54 23.01 4.24
CA THR A 363 4.62 22.39 3.25
C THR A 363 4.44 20.89 3.45
N VAL A 364 5.53 20.11 3.43
CA VAL A 364 5.50 18.66 3.58
C VAL A 364 4.84 18.25 4.89
N SER A 365 5.18 18.92 5.99
CA SER A 365 4.57 18.63 7.29
C SER A 365 3.09 19.00 7.35
N THR A 366 2.64 20.10 6.72
CA THR A 366 1.23 20.49 6.68
C THR A 366 0.41 19.51 5.86
N VAL A 367 0.85 19.21 4.63
CA VAL A 367 0.21 18.24 3.72
C VAL A 367 0.09 16.87 4.40
N TYR A 368 1.17 16.41 5.03
CA TYR A 368 1.19 15.15 5.74
C TYR A 368 0.28 15.13 7.00
N ARG A 369 0.32 16.17 7.85
CA ARG A 369 -0.57 16.28 9.01
C ARG A 369 -2.05 16.38 8.63
N THR A 370 -2.38 16.91 7.46
CA THR A 370 -3.74 16.85 6.91
C THR A 370 -4.13 15.41 6.57
N SER A 371 -3.24 14.60 5.98
CA SER A 371 -3.51 13.18 5.72
C SER A 371 -3.73 12.35 7.00
N GLU A 372 -3.10 12.71 8.12
CA GLU A 372 -3.35 12.03 9.41
C GLU A 372 -4.76 12.26 9.98
N LYS A 373 -5.50 13.25 9.48
CA LYS A 373 -6.90 13.49 9.87
C LYS A 373 -7.89 12.65 9.06
N LEU A 374 -7.42 11.97 8.00
CA LEU A 374 -8.26 11.09 7.19
C LEU A 374 -8.55 9.80 7.97
N VAL A 375 -9.82 9.53 8.22
CA VAL A 375 -10.27 8.33 8.93
C VAL A 375 -10.39 7.18 7.93
N LYS A 376 -9.93 5.99 8.32
CA LYS A 376 -10.30 4.73 7.65
C LYS A 376 -11.79 4.50 7.90
N ALA A 377 -12.67 5.01 7.05
CA ALA A 377 -14.11 4.83 7.22
C ALA A 377 -14.45 3.33 7.09
N PRO A 378 -14.92 2.65 8.16
CA PRO A 378 -15.61 1.39 8.01
C PRO A 378 -16.93 1.72 7.32
N ARG A 379 -17.28 1.01 6.24
CA ARG A 379 -18.67 1.02 5.79
C ARG A 379 -19.46 0.23 6.82
N ASP A 380 -20.45 0.87 7.43
CA ASP A 380 -21.36 0.19 8.35
C ASP A 380 -21.96 -1.04 7.68
N GLY A 381 -21.83 -2.20 8.33
CA GLY A 381 -22.52 -3.43 7.94
C GLY A 381 -21.79 -4.44 7.05
N CYS A 382 -20.57 -4.22 6.55
CA CYS A 382 -19.88 -5.29 5.80
C CYS A 382 -18.33 -5.32 5.88
N ALA A 383 -17.80 -6.35 6.55
CA ALA A 383 -16.36 -6.70 6.52
C ALA A 383 -15.91 -7.40 5.21
N ALA A 384 -16.84 -7.64 4.27
CA ALA A 384 -16.68 -8.52 3.11
C ALA A 384 -17.14 -7.91 1.77
N GLY A 385 -17.06 -6.59 1.62
CA GLY A 385 -17.28 -5.94 0.31
C GLY A 385 -16.26 -6.42 -0.74
N PRO A 386 -16.61 -6.40 -2.05
CA PRO A 386 -15.72 -6.87 -3.10
C PRO A 386 -14.47 -6.00 -3.18
N ARG A 387 -13.32 -6.60 -3.51
CA ARG A 387 -12.00 -5.95 -3.48
C ARG A 387 -11.37 -5.89 -4.86
N CYS A 388 -10.67 -4.78 -5.14
CA CYS A 388 -9.88 -4.58 -6.35
C CYS A 388 -8.89 -5.73 -6.55
N LEU A 389 -8.91 -6.34 -7.73
CA LEU A 389 -8.00 -7.42 -8.12
C LEU A 389 -6.52 -7.00 -8.06
N LEU A 390 -6.21 -5.73 -8.34
CA LEU A 390 -4.82 -5.24 -8.39
C LEU A 390 -4.32 -4.57 -7.11
N CYS A 391 -5.11 -3.73 -6.44
CA CYS A 391 -4.64 -2.98 -5.27
C CYS A 391 -5.24 -3.45 -3.93
N MET A 392 -6.11 -4.47 -3.96
CA MET A 392 -6.78 -5.08 -2.80
C MET A 392 -7.62 -4.14 -1.91
N CYS A 393 -7.78 -2.87 -2.31
CA CYS A 393 -8.77 -1.93 -1.79
C CYS A 393 -10.19 -2.46 -1.97
N SER A 394 -11.13 -2.08 -1.11
CA SER A 394 -12.57 -2.23 -1.37
C SER A 394 -12.94 -1.55 -2.70
N LEU A 395 -13.89 -2.10 -3.46
CA LEU A 395 -14.34 -1.49 -4.71
C LEU A 395 -15.31 -0.34 -4.47
N ASP A 396 -15.18 0.71 -5.28
CA ASP A 396 -15.97 1.96 -5.19
C ASP A 396 -17.34 1.89 -5.90
N VAL A 397 -17.94 0.70 -6.04
CA VAL A 397 -19.06 0.47 -7.00
C VAL A 397 -20.40 1.07 -6.56
N ASP A 398 -20.53 1.49 -5.29
CA ASP A 398 -21.76 2.11 -4.80
C ASP A 398 -21.76 3.63 -5.09
N SER A 399 -22.72 4.04 -5.92
CA SER A 399 -22.84 5.38 -6.51
C SER A 399 -23.29 6.49 -5.57
N ALA A 400 -23.63 6.18 -4.31
CA ALA A 400 -24.21 7.14 -3.38
C ALA A 400 -23.18 8.06 -2.69
N ASP A 401 -22.06 7.52 -2.19
CA ASP A 401 -21.21 8.20 -1.19
C ASP A 401 -19.69 7.95 -1.35
N SER A 402 -19.23 7.45 -2.50
CA SER A 402 -17.78 7.25 -2.68
C SER A 402 -17.07 8.60 -2.93
N ALA A 403 -16.13 8.96 -2.05
CA ALA A 403 -15.18 10.06 -2.24
C ALA A 403 -14.11 9.72 -3.30
N THR A 404 -14.57 9.27 -4.46
CA THR A 404 -13.77 8.95 -5.64
C THR A 404 -14.23 9.80 -6.82
N ALA A 405 -13.38 9.91 -7.84
CA ALA A 405 -13.75 10.57 -9.08
C ALA A 405 -14.97 9.91 -9.76
N PHE A 406 -15.23 8.61 -9.52
CA PHE A 406 -16.41 7.92 -10.02
C PHE A 406 -17.69 8.40 -9.32
N GLY A 407 -17.69 8.41 -7.97
CA GLY A 407 -18.83 8.91 -7.18
C GLY A 407 -19.20 10.35 -7.52
N ALA A 408 -18.19 11.22 -7.64
CA ALA A 408 -18.38 12.61 -8.08
C ALA A 408 -18.98 12.72 -9.50
N GLN A 409 -18.52 11.90 -10.45
CA GLN A 409 -19.07 11.86 -11.81
C GLN A 409 -20.50 11.31 -11.88
N THR A 410 -20.89 10.41 -10.97
CA THR A 410 -22.25 9.83 -10.95
C THR A 410 -23.29 10.71 -10.25
N GLN A 411 -22.90 11.55 -9.29
CA GLN A 411 -23.85 12.42 -8.57
C GLN A 411 -24.42 13.54 -9.47
N ASP A 412 -23.60 14.16 -10.33
CA ASP A 412 -24.03 15.29 -11.18
C ASP A 412 -25.07 14.92 -12.27
N PHE A 413 -25.17 13.65 -12.68
CA PHE A 413 -26.17 13.22 -13.67
C PHE A 413 -27.58 13.02 -13.12
N SER A 414 -27.78 13.09 -11.80
CA SER A 414 -29.05 12.77 -11.15
C SER A 414 -30.01 13.96 -10.98
N GLN A 415 -29.64 15.17 -11.44
CA GLN A 415 -30.42 16.40 -11.23
C GLN A 415 -30.88 17.12 -12.51
N THR A 416 -30.76 16.50 -13.69
CA THR A 416 -31.23 17.10 -14.96
C THR A 416 -32.50 16.40 -15.44
N PRO A 417 -33.69 17.03 -15.40
CA PRO A 417 -34.90 16.46 -16.00
C PRO A 417 -34.72 16.28 -17.50
N ALA A 418 -35.04 15.09 -18.02
CA ALA A 418 -35.00 14.83 -19.45
C ALA A 418 -36.00 15.74 -20.20
N PRO A 419 -35.63 16.37 -21.33
CA PRO A 419 -36.57 17.11 -22.16
C PRO A 419 -37.61 16.16 -22.77
N THR A 420 -38.89 16.51 -22.68
CA THR A 420 -39.97 15.77 -23.32
C THR A 420 -39.84 15.80 -24.85
N PRO A 421 -39.96 14.66 -25.56
CA PRO A 421 -40.01 14.67 -27.01
C PRO A 421 -41.37 15.23 -27.47
N ARG A 422 -41.35 16.39 -28.13
CA ARG A 422 -42.53 16.90 -28.85
C ARG A 422 -42.68 16.14 -30.16
N ALA A 423 -43.89 15.65 -30.42
CA ALA A 423 -44.28 15.16 -31.73
C ALA A 423 -44.69 16.34 -32.63
N GLU A 424 -44.28 16.31 -33.90
CA GLU A 424 -45.08 16.78 -35.04
C GLU A 424 -44.53 16.21 -36.35
N ALA A 425 -45.36 16.18 -37.40
CA ALA A 425 -45.23 15.25 -38.53
C ALA A 425 -44.79 15.93 -39.84
N GLY A 426 -44.28 15.14 -40.80
CA GLY A 426 -44.10 15.58 -42.19
C GLY A 426 -43.09 14.77 -43.00
N ALA A 427 -43.56 13.73 -43.71
CA ALA A 427 -42.83 13.14 -44.84
C ALA A 427 -43.12 13.96 -46.14
N PRO A 428 -42.33 13.82 -47.22
CA PRO A 428 -42.51 12.68 -48.13
C PRO A 428 -41.20 12.05 -48.64
N ALA A 429 -41.30 10.98 -49.44
CA ALA A 429 -40.21 10.06 -49.73
C ALA A 429 -39.82 9.92 -51.23
N GLY A 430 -38.52 9.66 -51.46
CA GLY A 430 -37.95 8.94 -52.62
C GLY A 430 -37.66 9.77 -53.89
N PRO A 431 -37.00 9.18 -54.92
CA PRO A 431 -36.29 7.88 -54.96
C PRO A 431 -34.86 7.99 -55.59
N CYS A 432 -34.37 6.90 -56.23
CA CYS A 432 -33.15 6.74 -57.05
C CYS A 432 -31.85 6.28 -56.32
N CYS A 433 -31.09 5.28 -56.77
CA CYS A 433 -31.23 4.32 -57.88
C CYS A 433 -30.52 2.99 -57.55
N ALA A 434 -30.90 1.89 -58.23
CA ALA A 434 -30.30 0.56 -58.07
C ALA A 434 -29.77 -0.01 -59.40
N ALA A 435 -28.65 -0.74 -59.34
CA ALA A 435 -28.14 -1.71 -60.33
C ALA A 435 -26.96 -2.46 -59.67
N GLY A 436 -26.73 -3.77 -59.82
CA GLY A 436 -27.47 -4.86 -60.45
C GLY A 436 -26.83 -6.22 -60.03
N PRO A 437 -27.45 -7.39 -60.27
CA PRO A 437 -27.06 -8.65 -59.61
C PRO A 437 -26.17 -9.59 -60.46
N GLY A 438 -25.35 -10.41 -59.78
CA GLY A 438 -24.80 -11.67 -60.33
C GLY A 438 -23.41 -12.07 -59.80
N GLY A 439 -23.26 -13.30 -59.29
CA GLY A 439 -21.92 -13.91 -59.11
C GLY A 439 -21.64 -14.76 -57.86
N ALA A 440 -22.31 -15.91 -57.71
CA ALA A 440 -21.90 -17.11 -56.94
C ALA A 440 -21.68 -17.04 -55.38
N PRO A 441 -21.96 -18.13 -54.64
CA PRO A 441 -21.79 -18.19 -53.18
C PRO A 441 -20.49 -18.88 -52.76
N ASN A 442 -19.54 -18.13 -52.22
CA ASN A 442 -18.36 -18.73 -51.56
C ASN A 442 -18.52 -18.72 -50.03
N CYS A 443 -18.80 -19.90 -49.48
CA CYS A 443 -18.71 -20.16 -48.04
C CYS A 443 -17.27 -19.93 -47.56
N TRP A 444 -17.05 -18.91 -46.74
CA TRP A 444 -15.86 -18.80 -45.90
C TRP A 444 -16.25 -19.06 -44.44
N GLN A 445 -16.15 -20.33 -44.05
CA GLN A 445 -15.92 -20.68 -42.65
C GLN A 445 -14.53 -20.14 -42.28
N GLY A 446 -14.44 -19.24 -41.29
CA GLY A 446 -13.18 -18.63 -40.91
C GLY A 446 -13.29 -17.72 -39.70
N THR A 447 -13.00 -18.26 -38.52
CA THR A 447 -12.67 -17.53 -37.27
C THR A 447 -13.64 -16.43 -36.81
N ARG A 448 -14.60 -16.82 -35.96
CA ARG A 448 -15.20 -15.92 -34.95
C ARG A 448 -14.10 -15.42 -33.99
N PRO A 449 -13.95 -14.11 -33.73
CA PRO A 449 -13.13 -13.59 -32.63
C PRO A 449 -13.86 -13.66 -31.27
N CYS A 450 -14.62 -14.73 -31.02
CA CYS A 450 -15.45 -14.87 -29.81
C CYS A 450 -14.66 -15.57 -28.68
N GLY A 451 -14.01 -14.79 -27.82
CA GLY A 451 -13.40 -15.29 -26.59
C GLY A 451 -12.44 -14.32 -25.89
N ARG A 452 -11.69 -13.51 -26.66
CA ARG A 452 -10.63 -12.62 -26.13
C ARG A 452 -11.16 -11.33 -25.48
N GLU A 453 -12.32 -10.86 -25.91
CA GLU A 453 -12.92 -9.60 -25.46
C GLU A 453 -13.60 -9.74 -24.09
N GLY A 454 -14.20 -10.91 -23.83
CA GLY A 454 -14.86 -11.23 -22.56
C GLY A 454 -13.88 -11.24 -21.38
N SER A 455 -12.69 -11.85 -21.50
CA SER A 455 -11.74 -11.92 -20.38
C SER A 455 -11.26 -10.54 -19.91
N ARG A 456 -11.16 -9.56 -20.82
CA ARG A 456 -10.80 -8.18 -20.48
C ARG A 456 -11.91 -7.45 -19.72
N ALA A 457 -13.18 -7.67 -20.08
CA ALA A 457 -14.31 -7.10 -19.33
C ALA A 457 -14.32 -7.61 -17.87
N HIS A 458 -14.25 -8.92 -17.67
CA HIS A 458 -14.26 -9.54 -16.33
C HIS A 458 -13.11 -9.04 -15.43
N VAL A 459 -11.92 -8.80 -15.98
CA VAL A 459 -10.80 -8.21 -15.23
C VAL A 459 -11.11 -6.76 -14.85
N ILE A 460 -11.54 -5.93 -15.81
CA ILE A 460 -11.81 -4.50 -15.60
C ILE A 460 -12.93 -4.28 -14.57
N GLU A 461 -13.98 -5.11 -14.60
CA GLU A 461 -15.10 -5.06 -13.65
C GLU A 461 -14.68 -5.28 -12.20
N GLN A 462 -13.57 -6.00 -11.98
CA GLN A 462 -13.01 -6.29 -10.65
C GLN A 462 -11.96 -5.27 -10.17
N LEU A 463 -11.86 -4.10 -10.83
CA LEU A 463 -10.91 -3.05 -10.47
C LEU A 463 -11.60 -1.82 -9.84
N CYS A 464 -10.92 -1.14 -8.93
CA CYS A 464 -11.31 0.20 -8.48
C CYS A 464 -11.04 1.25 -9.57
N TYR A 465 -11.61 2.46 -9.44
CA TYR A 465 -11.53 3.50 -10.46
C TYR A 465 -10.08 3.76 -10.96
N ALA A 466 -9.15 4.01 -10.04
CA ALA A 466 -7.76 4.32 -10.39
C ALA A 466 -7.06 3.17 -11.12
N CYS A 467 -7.29 1.92 -10.68
CA CYS A 467 -6.76 0.74 -11.37
C CYS A 467 -7.38 0.57 -12.76
N ARG A 468 -8.67 0.88 -12.97
CA ARG A 468 -9.27 0.90 -14.33
C ARG A 468 -8.63 1.95 -15.22
N VAL A 469 -8.33 3.15 -14.69
CA VAL A 469 -7.66 4.22 -15.45
C VAL A 469 -6.28 3.76 -15.91
N ASN A 470 -5.43 3.28 -15.00
CA ASN A 470 -4.09 2.80 -15.36
C ASN A 470 -4.14 1.60 -16.33
N MET A 471 -5.12 0.69 -16.19
CA MET A 471 -5.29 -0.45 -17.10
C MET A 471 -5.77 -0.09 -18.53
N LYS A 472 -6.15 1.17 -18.82
CA LYS A 472 -6.34 1.65 -20.20
C LYS A 472 -5.01 1.79 -20.96
N ASP A 473 -3.92 2.01 -20.23
CA ASP A 473 -2.55 2.10 -20.76
C ASP A 473 -1.86 0.73 -20.87
N VAL A 474 -2.51 -0.34 -20.41
CA VAL A 474 -2.10 -1.73 -20.59
C VAL A 474 -2.97 -2.37 -21.69
N PRO A 475 -2.53 -2.38 -22.96
CA PRO A 475 -3.38 -2.71 -24.10
C PRO A 475 -3.71 -4.21 -24.19
N CYS A 476 -2.76 -5.09 -23.89
CA CYS A 476 -2.96 -6.53 -23.86
C CYS A 476 -2.96 -7.04 -22.42
N LEU A 477 -3.79 -8.04 -22.12
CA LEU A 477 -3.79 -8.71 -20.80
C LEU A 477 -2.96 -10.00 -20.79
N GLU A 478 -2.55 -10.52 -21.94
CA GLU A 478 -1.77 -11.76 -22.03
C GLU A 478 -0.39 -11.70 -21.35
N PRO A 479 0.32 -10.54 -21.34
CA PRO A 479 1.56 -10.41 -20.56
C PRO A 479 1.34 -10.29 -19.05
N LEU A 480 0.10 -10.20 -18.54
CA LEU A 480 -0.12 -10.10 -17.10
C LEU A 480 0.24 -11.43 -16.41
N PRO A 481 0.84 -11.38 -15.20
CA PRO A 481 1.15 -12.57 -14.43
C PRO A 481 -0.06 -13.50 -14.22
N PRO A 482 0.07 -14.83 -14.47
CA PRO A 482 -1.04 -15.77 -14.47
C PRO A 482 -1.93 -15.76 -13.22
N TYR A 483 -1.37 -15.48 -12.04
CA TYR A 483 -2.14 -15.44 -10.79
C TYR A 483 -3.22 -14.36 -10.76
N ILE A 484 -3.02 -13.25 -11.48
CA ILE A 484 -3.99 -12.16 -11.60
C ILE A 484 -5.19 -12.64 -12.42
N LEU A 485 -4.93 -13.25 -13.57
CA LEU A 485 -5.95 -13.79 -14.48
C LEU A 485 -6.70 -14.96 -13.84
N ALA A 486 -5.98 -15.86 -13.16
CA ALA A 486 -6.58 -17.00 -12.46
C ALA A 486 -7.47 -16.57 -11.28
N GLU A 487 -7.04 -15.63 -10.42
CA GLU A 487 -7.92 -15.14 -9.35
C GLU A 487 -9.12 -14.35 -9.92
N ALA A 488 -8.95 -13.61 -11.03
CA ALA A 488 -10.08 -12.96 -11.71
C ALA A 488 -11.14 -13.97 -12.16
N GLN A 489 -10.73 -15.07 -12.80
CA GLN A 489 -11.61 -16.16 -13.20
C GLN A 489 -12.29 -16.82 -11.99
N LEU A 490 -11.52 -17.13 -10.93
CA LEU A 490 -12.06 -17.72 -9.70
C LEU A 490 -13.03 -16.80 -8.96
N ARG A 491 -12.91 -15.48 -9.10
CA ARG A 491 -13.87 -14.51 -8.57
C ARG A 491 -15.13 -14.45 -9.44
N SER A 492 -15.00 -14.42 -10.77
CA SER A 492 -16.14 -14.48 -11.68
C SER A 492 -16.94 -15.79 -11.55
N GLN A 493 -16.30 -16.92 -11.23
CA GLN A 493 -16.99 -18.17 -10.92
C GLN A 493 -17.71 -18.17 -9.56
N ARG A 494 -17.16 -17.47 -8.54
CA ARG A 494 -17.77 -17.37 -7.19
C ARG A 494 -18.89 -16.35 -7.08
N TYR A 495 -18.87 -15.29 -7.89
CA TYR A 495 -19.80 -14.17 -7.82
C TYR A 495 -20.59 -13.93 -9.12
N GLY A 496 -20.40 -14.75 -10.14
CA GLY A 496 -21.25 -14.76 -11.33
C GLY A 496 -22.66 -15.27 -11.01
N PRO A 497 -23.66 -14.97 -11.84
CA PRO A 497 -25.01 -15.52 -11.67
C PRO A 497 -24.93 -17.05 -11.74
N ALA A 498 -25.36 -17.72 -10.67
CA ALA A 498 -25.48 -19.17 -10.68
C ALA A 498 -26.46 -19.58 -11.79
N PRO A 499 -26.15 -20.61 -12.61
CA PRO A 499 -27.14 -21.17 -13.52
C PRO A 499 -28.32 -21.70 -12.69
N GLN A 500 -29.52 -21.61 -13.25
CA GLN A 500 -30.79 -21.93 -12.58
C GLN A 500 -30.87 -23.42 -12.21
N ILE A 501 -30.31 -23.81 -11.06
CA ILE A 501 -30.49 -25.14 -10.45
C ILE A 501 -31.61 -25.05 -9.41
N GLN A 502 -32.75 -24.49 -9.82
CA GLN A 502 -33.94 -24.36 -8.97
C GLN A 502 -35.25 -24.59 -9.76
N GLU A 503 -35.18 -25.48 -10.76
CA GLU A 503 -36.33 -25.90 -11.57
C GLU A 503 -36.54 -27.43 -11.59
N TYR A 504 -35.71 -28.20 -10.84
CA TYR A 504 -35.71 -29.68 -10.86
C TYR A 504 -35.81 -30.37 -9.49
N LEU A 505 -36.05 -29.62 -8.40
CA LEU A 505 -36.20 -30.18 -7.04
C LEU A 505 -37.33 -29.51 -6.24
N VAL A 506 -38.57 -29.77 -6.63
CA VAL A 506 -39.69 -29.95 -5.69
C VAL A 506 -40.46 -31.19 -6.14
N ASN A 507 -40.79 -32.06 -5.20
CA ASN A 507 -41.27 -33.42 -5.47
C ASN A 507 -42.76 -33.48 -5.82
N SER A 508 -43.14 -34.62 -6.40
CA SER A 508 -44.51 -35.11 -6.50
C SER A 508 -45.11 -35.45 -5.12
N ASP A 509 -46.43 -35.27 -5.03
CA ASP A 509 -47.38 -35.86 -4.07
C ASP A 509 -47.20 -35.44 -2.57
N ASP A 510 -48.23 -35.30 -1.73
CA ASP A 510 -49.59 -35.88 -1.76
C ASP A 510 -50.67 -34.99 -1.03
N GLU A 511 -51.89 -35.52 -0.89
CA GLU A 511 -53.17 -34.85 -0.55
C GLU A 511 -53.35 -34.12 0.82
N ALA A 512 -54.52 -33.45 0.93
CA ALA A 512 -55.07 -32.57 1.98
C ALA A 512 -55.72 -33.38 3.17
N PRO A 513 -56.61 -32.85 4.09
CA PRO A 513 -57.26 -31.52 4.16
C PRO A 513 -57.35 -30.86 5.58
N ALA A 514 -58.10 -29.76 5.64
CA ALA A 514 -58.17 -28.82 6.76
C ALA A 514 -59.33 -29.01 7.77
N SER A 515 -59.12 -28.51 9.00
CA SER A 515 -60.13 -27.96 9.93
C SER A 515 -59.39 -27.12 11.00
N GLY A 516 -59.92 -26.06 11.63
CA GLY A 516 -61.17 -25.33 11.43
C GLY A 516 -61.55 -24.51 12.68
N SER A 517 -61.95 -23.24 12.51
CA SER A 517 -62.55 -22.32 13.51
C SER A 517 -61.64 -21.70 14.62
N GLY A 518 -62.02 -20.49 15.08
CA GLY A 518 -61.46 -19.87 16.31
C GLY A 518 -61.13 -18.36 16.23
N ALA A 519 -62.11 -17.49 15.98
CA ALA A 519 -61.91 -16.03 16.00
C ALA A 519 -62.21 -15.40 17.38
N LEU A 520 -61.48 -14.34 17.78
CA LEU A 520 -62.02 -13.11 18.42
C LEU A 520 -60.90 -12.10 18.76
N GLY A 521 -61.22 -10.80 18.65
CA GLY A 521 -60.33 -9.65 18.90
C GLY A 521 -60.51 -8.96 20.27
N PRO A 522 -59.84 -7.82 20.51
CA PRO A 522 -59.56 -7.23 21.84
C PRO A 522 -60.65 -6.24 22.34
N PRO A 523 -60.51 -5.70 23.58
CA PRO A 523 -59.89 -4.36 23.80
C PRO A 523 -58.76 -4.38 24.89
N GLU A 524 -57.75 -3.48 24.94
CA GLU A 524 -57.74 -2.07 25.44
C GLU A 524 -58.27 -1.92 26.89
N GLN A 525 -57.66 -1.24 27.88
CA GLN A 525 -56.49 -0.32 28.08
C GLN A 525 -55.90 -0.59 29.51
N GLU A 526 -54.80 -0.04 30.05
CA GLU A 526 -53.81 1.03 29.72
C GLU A 526 -52.41 0.59 30.25
N GLY A 527 -51.42 1.48 30.44
CA GLY A 527 -50.27 1.23 31.35
C GLY A 527 -48.91 1.87 31.05
N LYS A 528 -48.85 3.17 30.72
CA LYS A 528 -47.70 4.12 30.86
C LYS A 528 -46.25 3.74 30.49
N GLU A 529 -45.71 4.54 29.56
CA GLU A 529 -44.50 5.39 29.65
C GLU A 529 -43.10 4.74 29.94
N ALA A 530 -41.97 5.17 29.36
CA ALA A 530 -41.68 6.35 28.54
C ALA A 530 -40.59 6.08 27.47
N ARG A 531 -40.67 6.79 26.33
CA ARG A 531 -39.57 6.97 25.38
C ARG A 531 -38.76 8.21 25.76
N ALA A 532 -37.45 8.07 25.92
CA ALA A 532 -36.53 9.20 26.01
C ALA A 532 -35.73 9.33 24.69
N ALA A 533 -36.02 10.37 23.91
CA ALA A 533 -35.14 10.82 22.85
C ALA A 533 -34.01 11.67 23.45
N CYS A 534 -32.77 11.49 22.98
CA CYS A 534 -31.66 12.38 23.31
C CYS A 534 -31.18 13.07 22.03
N GLY A 535 -31.42 14.37 21.93
CA GLY A 535 -31.14 15.16 20.74
C GLY A 535 -29.70 15.68 20.67
N CYS A 536 -29.16 15.77 19.47
CA CYS A 536 -27.90 16.45 19.20
C CYS A 536 -28.05 17.97 19.42
N ILE A 537 -27.34 18.53 20.40
CA ILE A 537 -27.15 19.99 20.51
C ILE A 537 -25.76 20.35 20.00
N ASN A 538 -25.76 21.02 18.85
CA ASN A 538 -24.57 21.62 18.26
C ASN A 538 -24.30 22.97 18.94
N LYS A 539 -23.09 23.20 19.48
CA LYS A 539 -22.66 24.52 19.96
C LYS A 539 -21.22 24.82 19.52
N ASN A 540 -21.13 25.74 18.57
CA ASN A 540 -19.91 26.50 18.27
C ASN A 540 -19.39 27.17 19.55
N PHE A 541 -18.06 27.26 19.69
CA PHE A 541 -17.44 28.36 20.40
C PHE A 541 -16.13 28.77 19.71
N PHE A 542 -16.12 30.02 19.23
CA PHE A 542 -14.90 30.75 18.89
C PHE A 542 -14.31 31.35 20.17
N ASN A 543 -12.99 31.18 20.36
CA ASN A 543 -12.05 32.18 20.86
C ASN A 543 -10.62 31.62 20.77
#